data_AF-A0A5F2HV77-F1
#
_entry.id   AF-A0A5F2HV77-F1
#
_cell.length_a   1.000
_cell.length_b   1.000
_cell.length_c   1.000
_cell.angle_alpha   90.00
_cell.angle_beta   90.00
_cell.angle_gamma   90.00
#
_symmetry.space_group_name_H-M   'P 1'
#
loop_
_entity.id
_entity.type
_entity.pdbx_description
1 polymer ?
#
loop_
_entity_poly.entity_id
_entity_poly.type
_entity_poly.pdbx_seq_one_letter_code
_entity_poly.pdbx_strand_id
1 'polypeptide(L)'
;SQLRESGAGFALVTAMVESFESQGIRTVFEGIEENWQLELAEKSGASMVQGYVLARPELAPTSFRRLTKDPQASAAEIKSQATAIPASAPAARQARVFGRKASP
;
A
#
# COMPACT_ATOMS: atom_id res chain seq x y z
N SER A 1 0.97 22.59 19.04
CA SER A 1 0.74 21.76 20.24
C SER A 1 2.07 21.11 20.59
N GLN A 2 2.68 21.50 21.73
CA GLN A 2 4.03 21.08 22.14
C GLN A 2 4.20 19.57 22.34
N LEU A 3 3.10 18.81 22.41
CA LEU A 3 3.15 17.36 22.63
C LEU A 3 3.93 16.65 21.51
N ARG A 4 3.73 17.04 20.23
CA ARG A 4 4.34 16.37 19.05
C ARG A 4 5.86 16.52 18.97
N GLU A 5 6.39 17.58 19.58
CA GLU A 5 7.82 17.93 19.59
C GLU A 5 8.47 17.60 20.95
N SER A 6 7.69 17.04 21.89
CA SER A 6 8.15 16.69 23.23
C SER A 6 8.54 15.22 23.34
N GLY A 7 9.52 14.91 24.19
CA GLY A 7 9.88 13.53 24.51
C GLY A 7 8.70 12.70 25.07
N ALA A 8 7.76 13.33 25.76
CA ALA A 8 6.54 12.67 26.25
C ALA A 8 5.59 12.26 25.13
N GLY A 9 5.44 13.09 24.08
CA GLY A 9 4.64 12.74 22.92
C GLY A 9 5.26 11.61 22.11
N PHE A 10 6.60 11.60 21.98
CA PHE A 10 7.30 10.47 21.37
C PHE A 10 7.06 9.17 22.14
N ALA A 11 7.23 9.17 23.47
CA ALA A 11 7.01 7.99 24.29
C ALA A 11 5.57 7.46 24.17
N LEU A 12 4.58 8.34 24.14
CA LEU A 12 3.19 7.96 23.94
C LEU A 12 2.96 7.31 22.57
N VAL A 13 3.47 7.92 21.50
CA VAL A 13 3.30 7.39 20.13
C VAL A 13 3.98 6.03 19.99
N THR A 14 5.17 5.85 20.56
CA THR A 14 5.88 4.56 20.57
C THR A 14 5.08 3.49 21.33
N ALA A 15 4.55 3.80 22.53
CA ALA A 15 3.72 2.86 23.28
C ALA A 15 2.43 2.47 22.53
N MET A 16 1.85 3.39 21.76
CA MET A 16 0.71 3.08 20.89
C MET A 16 1.08 2.11 19.77
N VAL A 17 2.22 2.32 19.11
CA VAL A 17 2.71 1.42 18.05
C VAL A 17 2.94 0.02 18.61
N GLU A 18 3.64 -0.10 19.74
CA GLU A 18 3.87 -1.38 20.41
C GLU A 18 2.56 -2.11 20.75
N SER A 19 1.57 -1.36 21.26
CA SER A 19 0.26 -1.93 21.57
C SER A 19 -0.46 -2.44 20.32
N PHE A 20 -0.39 -1.73 19.20
CA PHE A 20 -0.96 -2.18 17.93
C PHE A 20 -0.21 -3.38 17.36
N GLU A 21 1.11 -3.36 17.39
CA GLU A 21 1.94 -4.47 16.92
C GLU A 21 1.64 -5.75 17.70
N SER A 22 1.47 -5.67 19.03
CA SER A 22 1.12 -6.83 19.87
C SER A 22 -0.23 -7.47 19.51
N GLN A 23 -1.10 -6.72 18.82
CA GLN A 23 -2.39 -7.17 18.32
C GLN A 23 -2.34 -7.57 16.83
N GLY A 24 -1.15 -7.58 16.22
CA GLY A 24 -0.97 -7.86 14.79
C GLY A 24 -1.43 -6.73 13.87
N ILE A 25 -1.55 -5.50 14.39
CA ILE A 25 -2.00 -4.33 13.62
C ILE A 25 -0.79 -3.57 13.10
N ARG A 26 -0.74 -3.34 11.77
CA ARG A 26 0.30 -2.56 11.10
C ARG A 26 -0.10 -1.08 11.10
N THR A 27 0.82 -0.21 11.50
CA THR A 27 0.60 1.24 11.62
C THR A 27 1.07 2.01 10.40
N VAL A 28 0.35 3.07 10.03
CA VAL A 28 0.81 4.08 9.06
C VAL A 28 0.89 5.43 9.76
N PHE A 29 2.04 6.09 9.69
CA PHE A 29 2.21 7.46 10.15
C PHE A 29 2.02 8.40 8.98
N GLU A 30 1.03 9.28 9.10
CA GLU A 30 0.58 10.18 8.04
C GLU A 30 1.03 11.63 8.31
N GLY A 31 1.09 12.43 7.24
CA GLY A 31 1.41 13.86 7.34
C GLY A 31 2.88 14.13 7.65
N ILE A 32 3.79 13.30 7.14
CA ILE A 32 5.23 13.52 7.27
C ILE A 32 5.68 14.61 6.27
N GLU A 33 6.11 15.75 6.80
CA GLU A 33 6.48 16.94 6.02
C GLU A 33 7.98 17.24 6.09
N GLU A 34 8.66 16.77 7.14
CA GLU A 34 10.08 17.05 7.40
C GLU A 34 10.89 15.78 7.66
N ASN A 35 12.19 15.78 7.34
CA ASN A 35 13.02 14.58 7.43
C ASN A 35 13.15 14.03 8.86
N TRP A 36 13.19 14.90 9.88
CA TRP A 36 13.29 14.48 11.27
C TRP A 36 12.05 13.69 11.73
N GLN A 37 10.89 13.91 11.11
CA GLN A 37 9.67 13.16 11.39
C GLN A 37 9.75 11.73 10.84
N LEU A 38 10.52 11.49 9.76
CA LEU A 38 10.82 10.13 9.28
C LEU A 38 11.65 9.37 10.31
N GLU A 39 12.71 10.01 10.83
CA GLU A 39 13.55 9.41 11.86
C GLU A 39 12.76 9.10 13.13
N LEU A 40 11.82 9.98 13.49
CA LEU A 40 10.91 9.75 14.61
C LEU A 40 10.00 8.55 14.35
N ALA A 41 9.39 8.47 13.16
CA ALA A 41 8.51 7.38 12.77
C ALA A 41 9.23 6.02 12.76
N GLU A 42 10.46 6.00 12.25
CA GLU A 42 11.33 4.81 12.27
C GLU A 42 11.65 4.39 13.71
N LYS A 43 12.06 5.33 14.56
CA LYS A 43 12.36 5.06 15.98
C LYS A 43 11.13 4.63 16.79
N SER A 44 9.93 5.08 16.42
CA SER A 44 8.67 4.64 17.03
C SER A 44 8.20 3.27 16.56
N GLY A 45 8.85 2.65 15.57
CA GLY A 45 8.47 1.34 15.03
C GLY A 45 7.30 1.37 14.04
N ALA A 46 6.99 2.52 13.44
CA ALA A 46 5.91 2.62 12.48
C ALA A 46 6.12 1.66 11.30
N SER A 47 5.08 0.90 10.94
CA SER A 47 5.18 -0.08 9.85
C SER A 47 5.26 0.56 8.47
N MET A 48 4.66 1.74 8.31
CA MET A 48 4.56 2.50 7.08
C MET A 48 4.53 4.00 7.39
N VAL A 49 4.92 4.81 6.41
CA VAL A 49 4.89 6.28 6.47
C VAL A 49 4.32 6.85 5.18
N GLN A 50 3.58 7.96 5.30
CA GLN A 50 3.07 8.74 4.18
C GLN A 50 3.17 10.23 4.49
N GLY A 51 3.60 11.01 3.50
CA GLY A 51 3.67 12.46 3.62
C GLY A 51 4.41 13.11 2.47
N TYR A 52 4.33 14.44 2.40
CA TYR A 52 4.89 15.24 1.31
C TYR A 52 6.42 15.17 1.22
N VAL A 53 7.08 14.85 2.33
CA VAL A 53 8.53 14.61 2.34
C VAL A 53 8.91 13.41 1.45
N LEU A 54 8.00 12.45 1.28
CA LEU A 54 8.21 11.24 0.47
C LEU A 54 7.73 11.46 -0.97
N ALA A 55 6.48 11.91 -1.12
CA ALA A 55 5.86 12.17 -2.41
C ALA A 55 4.63 13.07 -2.24
N ARG A 56 4.30 13.84 -3.28
CA ARG A 56 3.03 14.59 -3.31
C ARG A 56 1.88 13.66 -3.73
N PRO A 57 0.65 13.89 -3.25
CA PRO A 57 -0.53 13.20 -3.73
C PRO A 57 -0.68 13.38 -5.24
N GLU A 58 -0.87 12.27 -5.95
CA GLU A 58 -1.13 12.26 -7.38
C GLU A 58 -2.56 11.78 -7.65
N LEU A 59 -3.16 12.27 -8.73
CA LEU A 59 -4.45 11.74 -9.18
C LEU A 59 -4.26 10.32 -9.67
N ALA A 60 -4.97 9.37 -9.03
CA ALA A 60 -4.93 7.98 -9.43
C ALA A 60 -5.29 7.85 -10.92
N PRO A 61 -4.44 7.21 -11.74
CA PRO A 61 -4.79 6.94 -13.13
C PRO A 61 -6.07 6.11 -13.18
N THR A 62 -7.00 6.42 -14.09
CA THR A 62 -8.20 5.60 -14.33
C THR A 62 -7.87 4.22 -14.93
N SER A 63 -6.58 3.94 -15.19
CA SER A 63 -6.07 2.63 -15.53
C SER A 63 -4.80 2.31 -14.74
N PHE A 64 -4.78 1.16 -14.05
CA PHE A 64 -3.65 0.68 -13.25
C PHE A 64 -2.45 0.18 -14.09
N ARG A 65 -2.47 0.33 -15.42
CA ARG A 65 -1.43 -0.17 -16.33
C ARG A 65 -0.06 0.46 -16.09
N ARG A 66 -0.01 1.65 -15.51
CA ARG A 66 1.25 2.31 -15.11
C ARG A 66 1.85 1.78 -13.82
N LEU A 67 1.06 1.13 -12.95
CA LEU A 67 1.52 0.61 -11.66
C LEU A 67 2.13 -0.80 -11.79
N THR A 68 1.71 -1.55 -12.82
CA THR A 68 2.38 -2.81 -13.16
C THR A 68 3.69 -2.50 -13.87
N LYS A 69 4.81 -2.61 -13.15
CA LYS A 69 6.13 -2.80 -13.78
C LYS A 69 5.97 -3.97 -14.76
N ASP A 70 6.26 -3.75 -16.04
CA ASP A 70 6.01 -4.70 -17.12
C ASP A 70 6.47 -6.12 -16.71
N PRO A 71 5.57 -7.08 -16.47
CA PRO A 71 5.96 -8.44 -16.08
C PRO A 71 6.73 -9.15 -17.20
N GLN A 72 6.71 -8.62 -18.43
CA GLN A 72 7.50 -9.10 -19.57
C GLN A 72 9.02 -9.00 -19.35
N ALA A 73 9.50 -8.05 -18.55
CA ALA A 73 10.93 -7.96 -18.23
C ALA A 73 11.39 -9.10 -17.29
N SER A 74 10.51 -9.63 -16.43
CA SER A 74 10.82 -10.73 -15.51
C SER A 74 10.44 -12.12 -16.06
N ALA A 75 9.47 -12.20 -16.97
CA ALA A 75 9.04 -13.47 -17.57
C ALA A 75 10.01 -14.00 -18.64
N ALA A 76 10.88 -13.14 -19.20
CA ALA A 76 11.88 -13.54 -20.18
C ALA A 76 13.00 -14.43 -19.57
N GLU A 77 13.30 -14.28 -18.27
CA GLU A 77 14.28 -15.13 -17.58
C GLU A 77 13.72 -16.51 -17.20
N ILE A 78 12.41 -16.60 -16.91
CA ILE A 78 11.77 -17.86 -16.49
C ILE A 78 11.45 -18.77 -17.70
N LYS A 79 11.26 -18.20 -18.90
CA LYS A 79 10.90 -18.97 -20.10
C LYS A 79 11.99 -19.89 -20.66
N SER A 80 13.25 -19.76 -20.22
CA SER A 80 14.32 -20.67 -20.63
C SER A 80 14.28 -22.04 -19.92
N GLN A 81 13.39 -22.26 -18.94
CA GLN A 81 13.44 -23.50 -18.15
C GLN A 81 12.11 -24.23 -17.91
N ALA A 82 10.97 -23.78 -18.44
CA ALA A 82 9.70 -24.46 -18.24
C ALA A 82 9.21 -25.17 -19.52
N THR A 83 9.54 -26.46 -19.60
CA THR A 83 8.95 -27.44 -20.51
C THR A 83 7.41 -27.38 -20.47
N ALA A 84 6.81 -27.54 -21.66
CA ALA A 84 5.40 -27.33 -21.97
C ALA A 84 4.41 -28.08 -21.06
N ILE A 85 3.41 -27.35 -20.55
CA ILE A 85 2.12 -27.89 -20.08
C ILE A 85 1.04 -27.27 -20.98
N PRO A 86 0.11 -28.06 -21.58
CA PRO A 86 -0.90 -27.50 -22.47
C PRO A 86 -1.92 -26.69 -21.67
N ALA A 87 -2.19 -25.46 -22.14
CA ALA A 87 -3.15 -24.56 -21.54
C ALA A 87 -4.59 -25.02 -21.82
N SER A 88 -5.39 -25.22 -20.77
CA SER A 88 -6.85 -25.34 -20.86
C SER A 88 -7.47 -23.95 -21.09
N ALA A 89 -8.37 -23.83 -22.06
CA ALA A 89 -9.01 -22.58 -22.43
C ALA A 89 -9.97 -22.09 -21.32
N PRO A 90 -9.97 -20.79 -20.97
CA PRO A 90 -10.91 -20.27 -19.98
C PRO A 90 -12.33 -20.17 -20.57
N ALA A 91 -13.31 -20.77 -19.88
CA ALA A 91 -14.72 -20.65 -20.23
C ALA A 91 -15.21 -19.20 -20.06
N ALA A 92 -15.92 -18.69 -21.07
CA ALA A 92 -16.45 -17.33 -21.10
C ALA A 92 -17.46 -17.10 -19.95
N ARG A 93 -17.09 -16.26 -18.98
CA ARG A 93 -17.97 -15.86 -17.88
C ARG A 93 -18.90 -14.75 -18.37
N GLN A 94 -20.19 -15.06 -18.50
CA GLN A 94 -21.21 -14.08 -18.89
C GLN A 94 -21.35 -13.00 -17.81
N ALA A 95 -21.22 -11.74 -18.20
CA ALA A 95 -21.40 -10.59 -17.31
C ALA A 95 -22.90 -10.42 -16.99
N ARG A 96 -23.28 -10.62 -15.72
CA ARG A 96 -24.60 -10.21 -15.24
C ARG A 96 -24.57 -8.71 -14.93
N VAL A 97 -25.31 -7.92 -15.71
CA VAL A 97 -25.53 -6.50 -15.43
C VAL A 97 -26.49 -6.39 -14.25
N PHE A 98 -25.98 -5.86 -13.13
CA PHE A 98 -26.79 -5.50 -11.97
C PHE A 98 -27.45 -4.13 -12.19
N GLY A 99 -28.73 -4.00 -11.81
CA GLY A 99 -29.43 -2.71 -11.78
C GLY A 99 -30.35 -2.42 -12.97
N ARG A 100 -31.46 -3.13 -13.09
CA ARG A 100 -32.65 -2.60 -13.80
C ARG A 100 -33.54 -1.92 -12.76
N LYS A 101 -33.72 -0.60 -12.88
CA LYS A 101 -34.79 0.12 -12.19
C LYS A 101 -36.11 -0.32 -12.82
N ALA A 102 -37.01 -0.93 -12.04
CA ALA A 102 -38.40 -1.07 -12.44
C ALA A 102 -39.02 0.33 -12.48
N SER A 103 -39.51 0.76 -13.64
CA SER A 103 -40.45 1.88 -13.72
C SER A 103 -41.85 1.36 -13.39
N PRO A 104 -42.71 2.19 -12.77
CA PRO A 104 -44.00 1.78 -12.22
C PRO A 104 -44.97 1.25 -13.28
#